data_AF-A0A830BM47-F1
#
_entry.id   AF-A0A830BM47-F1
#
_cell.length_a   1.000
_cell.length_b   1.000
_cell.length_c   1.000
_cell.angle_alpha   90.00
_cell.angle_beta   90.00
_cell.angle_gamma   90.00
#
_symmetry.space_group_name_H-M   'P 1'
#
loop_
_entity.id
_entity.type
_entity.pdbx_description
1 polymer ?
#
loop_
_entity_poly.entity_id
_entity_poly.type
_entity_poly.pdbx_seq_one_letter_code
_entity_poly.pdbx_strand_id
1 'polypeptide(L)'
;MTHADYLDLKAKGLCFRCRIRAGTVPVATEQLMGELLPSHGWVGVKNKTTEVQAKLSNVVLVDANRNQVKSPTIPQLPQHKELYSSLSSYHAKLVGESYLGKKRPVYECTDVQAEAAKGFLGVLRSYLDSLCSNIRSHTITNVQSNDDKVSLLLKESFIESYPSRDRPFMKLFVDTQLFSVHTDFVLSFFQKE
;
A
#
# COMPACT_ATOMS: atom_id res chain seq x y z
N MET A 1 29.34 -5.75 -5.10
CA MET A 1 28.13 -5.82 -4.27
C MET A 1 28.30 -7.00 -3.34
N THR A 2 28.55 -6.77 -2.06
CA THR A 2 28.87 -7.81 -1.09
C THR A 2 27.59 -8.43 -0.51
N HIS A 3 27.69 -9.64 0.04
CA HIS A 3 26.55 -10.33 0.68
C HIS A 3 25.96 -9.52 1.86
N ALA A 4 26.76 -8.65 2.48
CA ALA A 4 26.32 -7.69 3.50
C ALA A 4 25.43 -6.59 2.91
N ASP A 5 25.76 -6.06 1.72
CA ASP A 5 24.93 -5.06 1.03
C ASP A 5 23.57 -5.63 0.61
N TYR A 6 23.51 -6.93 0.25
CA TYR A 6 22.27 -7.61 -0.11
C TYR A 6 21.35 -7.87 1.10
N LEU A 7 21.94 -8.17 2.27
CA LEU A 7 21.21 -8.31 3.53
C LEU A 7 20.75 -6.95 4.07
N ASP A 8 21.54 -5.90 3.91
CA ASP A 8 21.18 -4.52 4.24
C ASP A 8 20.06 -4.00 3.32
N LEU A 9 20.09 -4.30 2.01
CA LEU A 9 18.97 -4.02 1.11
C LEU A 9 17.72 -4.85 1.42
N LYS A 10 17.86 -6.07 1.96
CA LYS A 10 16.71 -6.86 2.45
C LYS A 10 16.15 -6.24 3.73
N ALA A 11 16.98 -5.91 4.71
CA ALA A 11 16.56 -5.29 5.97
C ALA A 11 15.94 -3.90 5.74
N LYS A 12 16.62 -3.05 4.95
CA LYS A 12 16.11 -1.78 4.46
C LYS A 12 15.11 -1.93 3.33
N GLY A 13 14.72 -3.13 2.90
CA GLY A 13 13.70 -3.41 1.88
C GLY A 13 12.42 -4.02 2.45
N LEU A 14 12.43 -4.39 3.73
CA LEU A 14 11.32 -5.07 4.40
C LEU A 14 10.30 -4.11 5.04
N CYS A 15 10.66 -2.84 5.29
CA CYS A 15 9.80 -1.93 6.08
C CYS A 15 8.43 -1.68 5.42
N PHE A 16 8.36 -1.64 4.08
CA PHE A 16 7.09 -1.73 3.34
C PHE A 16 7.27 -2.47 2.03
N ARG A 17 7.51 -3.78 2.08
CA ARG A 17 7.20 -4.61 0.91
C ARG A 17 5.69 -4.83 0.91
N CYS A 18 4.96 -3.85 0.39
CA CYS A 18 3.50 -3.91 0.22
C CYS A 18 3.17 -4.98 -0.83
N ARG A 19 3.29 -6.25 -0.44
CA ARG A 19 2.83 -7.38 -1.24
C ARG A 19 1.35 -7.53 -0.89
N ILE A 20 0.50 -7.18 -1.85
CA ILE A 20 -0.93 -7.45 -1.79
C ILE A 20 -1.06 -8.97 -1.59
N ARG A 21 -1.44 -9.40 -0.37
CA ARG A 21 -1.75 -10.82 -0.08
C ARG A 21 -3.15 -11.21 -0.56
N ALA A 22 -3.91 -10.22 -1.00
CA ALA A 22 -5.20 -10.35 -1.64
C ALA A 22 -5.04 -10.97 -3.06
N GLY A 23 -6.01 -11.80 -3.46
CA GLY A 23 -5.99 -12.45 -4.78
C GLY A 23 -5.80 -11.42 -5.89
N THR A 24 -4.72 -11.55 -6.66
CA THR A 24 -4.44 -10.69 -7.81
C THR A 24 -4.72 -11.49 -9.07
N VAL A 25 -5.78 -11.15 -9.80
CA VAL A 25 -6.09 -11.78 -11.09
C VAL A 25 -5.88 -10.73 -12.19
N PRO A 26 -4.80 -10.85 -12.99
CA PRO A 26 -4.41 -9.81 -13.94
C PRO A 26 -5.45 -9.58 -15.04
N VAL A 27 -6.16 -10.63 -15.46
CA VAL A 27 -7.34 -10.57 -16.34
C VAL A 27 -8.25 -11.74 -15.98
N ALA A 28 -9.47 -11.47 -15.49
CA ALA A 28 -10.45 -12.53 -15.26
C ALA A 28 -11.42 -12.64 -16.45
N THR A 29 -11.75 -13.88 -16.82
CA THR A 29 -12.90 -14.20 -17.69
C THR A 29 -14.19 -14.14 -16.87
N GLU A 30 -15.34 -13.95 -17.52
CA GLU A 30 -16.64 -13.77 -16.85
C GLU A 30 -16.96 -14.87 -15.81
N GLN A 31 -16.50 -16.10 -16.06
CA GLN A 31 -16.70 -17.25 -15.19
C GLN A 31 -15.90 -17.16 -13.86
N LEU A 32 -14.71 -16.56 -13.87
CA LEU A 32 -13.85 -16.41 -12.68
C LEU A 32 -14.27 -15.23 -11.79
N MET A 33 -15.07 -14.28 -12.30
CA MET A 33 -15.54 -13.12 -11.54
C MET A 33 -16.50 -13.51 -10.40
N GLY A 34 -17.22 -14.63 -10.55
CA GLY A 34 -18.16 -15.14 -9.55
C GLY A 34 -17.49 -15.71 -8.29
N GLU A 35 -16.27 -16.22 -8.42
CA GLU A 35 -15.53 -16.92 -7.35
C GLU A 35 -14.55 -16.02 -6.59
N LEU A 36 -14.21 -14.85 -7.13
CA LEU A 36 -13.08 -14.01 -6.65
C LEU A 36 -13.38 -13.09 -5.46
N LEU A 37 -14.59 -13.06 -4.94
CA LEU A 37 -15.00 -12.04 -3.97
C LEU A 37 -15.62 -12.62 -2.69
N PRO A 38 -14.77 -13.01 -1.72
CA PRO A 38 -15.18 -12.87 -0.33
C PRO A 38 -14.34 -11.86 0.46
N SER A 39 -13.06 -11.63 0.11
CA SER A 39 -12.21 -10.79 0.95
C SER A 39 -11.03 -10.17 0.17
N HIS A 40 -11.20 -8.93 -0.27
CA HIS A 40 -10.16 -8.03 -0.81
C HIS A 40 -9.37 -8.63 -1.99
N GLY A 41 -9.57 -8.10 -3.20
CA GLY A 41 -8.90 -8.59 -4.41
C GLY A 41 -8.80 -7.50 -5.47
N TRP A 42 -7.82 -7.62 -6.37
CA TRP A 42 -7.67 -6.74 -7.52
C TRP A 42 -7.87 -7.58 -8.76
N VAL A 43 -8.79 -7.16 -9.62
CA VAL A 43 -9.19 -7.93 -10.80
C VAL A 43 -9.17 -7.03 -12.03
N GLY A 44 -8.45 -7.46 -13.07
CA GLY A 44 -8.50 -6.83 -14.38
C GLY A 44 -9.73 -7.29 -15.17
N VAL A 45 -10.53 -6.35 -15.67
CA VAL A 45 -11.72 -6.62 -16.48
C VAL A 45 -11.54 -6.01 -17.86
N LYS A 46 -11.58 -6.83 -18.93
CA LYS A 46 -11.42 -6.35 -20.31
C LYS A 46 -12.70 -5.76 -20.90
N ASN A 47 -13.85 -6.39 -20.62
CA ASN A 47 -15.17 -5.96 -21.11
C ASN A 47 -16.10 -5.64 -19.94
N LYS A 48 -16.69 -4.46 -19.95
CA LYS A 48 -17.66 -4.04 -18.92
C LYS A 48 -19.03 -4.62 -19.24
N THR A 49 -19.39 -5.74 -18.62
CA THR A 49 -20.75 -6.31 -18.70
C THR A 49 -21.67 -5.79 -17.58
N THR A 50 -22.97 -5.80 -17.84
CA THR A 50 -24.03 -5.37 -16.92
C THR A 50 -24.04 -6.17 -15.62
N GLU A 51 -23.64 -7.45 -15.68
CA GLU A 51 -23.54 -8.36 -14.54
C GLU A 51 -22.39 -7.99 -13.60
N VAL A 52 -21.24 -7.58 -14.14
CA VAL A 52 -20.11 -7.07 -13.35
C VAL A 52 -20.51 -5.76 -12.69
N GLN A 53 -21.20 -4.86 -13.40
CA GLN A 53 -21.64 -3.58 -12.85
C GLN A 53 -22.59 -3.72 -11.66
N ALA A 54 -23.46 -4.74 -11.64
CA ALA A 54 -24.39 -5.00 -10.54
C ALA A 54 -23.69 -5.45 -9.24
N LYS A 55 -22.48 -6.02 -9.32
CA LYS A 55 -21.72 -6.53 -8.17
C LYS A 55 -20.68 -5.53 -7.61
N LEU A 56 -20.54 -4.34 -8.21
CA LEU A 56 -19.47 -3.36 -7.92
C LEU A 56 -19.85 -2.25 -6.91
N SER A 57 -20.90 -2.41 -6.10
CA SER A 57 -21.41 -1.32 -5.23
C SER A 57 -20.40 -0.77 -4.22
N ASN A 58 -19.40 -1.56 -3.82
CA ASN A 58 -18.34 -1.18 -2.89
C ASN A 58 -16.93 -1.34 -3.48
N VAL A 59 -16.76 -1.11 -4.79
CA VAL A 59 -15.48 -1.32 -5.48
C VAL A 59 -14.94 -0.02 -6.06
N VAL A 60 -13.63 0.18 -5.96
CA VAL A 60 -12.90 1.24 -6.68
C VAL A 60 -12.69 0.78 -8.12
N LEU A 61 -13.41 1.37 -9.05
CA LEU A 61 -13.28 1.12 -10.48
C LEU A 61 -12.26 2.09 -11.09
N VAL A 62 -11.21 1.55 -11.70
CA VAL A 62 -10.24 2.32 -12.48
C VAL A 62 -10.46 2.02 -13.96
N ASP A 63 -11.00 2.99 -14.69
CA ASP A 63 -11.12 2.95 -16.14
C ASP A 63 -9.83 3.49 -16.76
N ALA A 64 -8.92 2.58 -17.13
CA ALA A 64 -7.67 2.93 -17.77
C ALA A 64 -7.84 3.56 -19.17
N ASN A 65 -8.93 3.23 -19.88
CA ASN A 65 -9.19 3.77 -21.22
C ASN A 65 -9.63 5.24 -21.17
N ARG A 66 -10.45 5.59 -20.18
CA ARG A 66 -10.95 6.95 -19.97
C ARG A 66 -10.12 7.76 -18.98
N ASN A 67 -9.10 7.15 -18.37
CA ASN A 67 -8.33 7.70 -17.26
C ASN A 67 -9.24 8.24 -16.14
N GLN A 68 -10.25 7.46 -15.75
CA GLN A 68 -11.24 7.84 -14.74
C GLN A 68 -11.24 6.85 -13.59
N VAL A 69 -11.32 7.36 -12.37
CA VAL A 69 -11.51 6.55 -11.15
C VAL A 69 -12.90 6.82 -10.61
N LYS A 70 -13.68 5.76 -10.40
CA LYS A 70 -14.96 5.81 -9.70
C LYS A 70 -14.80 5.02 -8.42
N SER A 71 -14.86 5.71 -7.29
CA SER A 71 -14.82 5.09 -5.98
C SER A 71 -16.03 5.48 -5.16
N PRO A 72 -16.47 4.64 -4.22
CA PRO A 72 -17.24 5.15 -3.08
C PRO A 72 -16.42 6.19 -2.30
N THR A 73 -17.03 6.82 -1.30
CA THR A 73 -16.36 7.83 -0.46
C THR A 73 -15.12 7.23 0.21
N ILE A 74 -13.92 7.56 -0.29
CA ILE A 74 -12.64 7.20 0.32
C ILE A 74 -12.20 8.37 1.22
N PRO A 75 -11.84 8.11 2.49
CA PRO A 75 -11.30 9.16 3.34
C PRO A 75 -9.96 9.67 2.79
N GLN A 76 -9.73 10.97 2.93
CA GLN A 76 -8.51 11.61 2.46
C GLN A 76 -7.29 11.10 3.20
N LEU A 77 -6.18 10.95 2.48
CA LEU A 77 -4.89 10.61 3.08
C LEU A 77 -4.40 11.75 3.98
N PRO A 78 -3.84 11.43 5.16
CA PRO A 78 -3.09 12.41 5.96
C PRO A 78 -2.06 13.13 5.08
N GLN A 79 -1.93 14.45 5.23
CA GLN A 79 -0.93 15.24 4.48
C GLN A 79 -0.95 15.03 2.94
N HIS A 80 -2.10 14.65 2.35
CA HIS A 80 -2.21 14.34 0.91
C HIS A 80 -1.58 15.38 -0.03
N LYS A 81 -1.67 16.68 0.30
CA LYS A 81 -1.09 17.76 -0.51
C LYS A 81 0.44 17.70 -0.59
N GLU A 82 1.09 17.40 0.52
CA GLU A 82 2.56 17.29 0.60
C GLU A 82 3.04 16.03 -0.10
N LEU A 83 2.32 14.92 0.10
CA LEU A 83 2.56 13.67 -0.62
C LEU A 83 2.43 13.87 -2.13
N TYR A 84 1.34 14.51 -2.58
CA TYR A 84 1.11 14.78 -3.99
C TYR A 84 2.24 15.63 -4.59
N SER A 85 2.66 16.69 -3.89
CA SER A 85 3.75 17.56 -4.32
C SER A 85 5.07 16.79 -4.46
N SER A 86 5.36 15.91 -3.51
CA SER A 86 6.56 15.05 -3.51
C SER A 86 6.55 14.02 -4.64
N LEU A 87 5.38 13.48 -4.98
CA LEU A 87 5.22 12.49 -6.05
C LEU A 87 5.13 13.12 -7.44
N SER A 88 4.73 14.40 -7.55
CA SER A 88 4.45 15.09 -8.80
C SER A 88 5.63 15.06 -9.78
N SER A 89 6.85 15.26 -9.29
CA SER A 89 8.07 15.27 -10.12
C SER A 89 8.36 13.91 -10.75
N TYR A 90 8.20 12.82 -9.99
CA TYR A 90 8.36 11.45 -10.47
C TYR A 90 7.21 11.05 -11.39
N HIS A 91 5.98 11.45 -11.06
CA HIS A 91 4.80 11.22 -11.90
C HIS A 91 4.95 11.89 -13.27
N ALA A 92 5.40 13.15 -13.32
CA ALA A 92 5.64 13.86 -14.58
C ALA A 92 6.67 13.15 -15.46
N LYS A 93 7.75 12.62 -14.88
CA LYS A 93 8.76 11.81 -15.60
C LYS A 93 8.17 10.52 -16.16
N LEU A 94 7.42 9.78 -15.34
CA LEU A 94 6.78 8.54 -15.76
C LEU A 94 5.79 8.79 -16.91
N VAL A 95 4.95 9.82 -16.78
CA VAL A 95 3.99 10.21 -17.82
C VAL A 95 4.70 10.66 -19.09
N GLY A 96 5.73 11.51 -18.98
CA GLY A 96 6.52 11.97 -20.13
C GLY A 96 7.13 10.82 -20.92
N GLU A 97 7.77 9.87 -20.23
CA GLU A 97 8.32 8.66 -20.86
C GLU A 97 7.22 7.78 -21.47
N SER A 98 6.02 7.69 -20.87
CA SER A 98 4.88 6.97 -21.46
C SER A 98 4.38 7.62 -22.77
N TYR A 99 4.43 8.94 -22.91
CA TYR A 99 4.09 9.62 -24.16
C TYR A 99 5.12 9.34 -25.27
N LEU A 100 6.42 9.32 -24.92
CA LEU A 100 7.50 8.99 -25.84
C LEU A 100 7.51 7.49 -26.20
N GLY A 101 7.03 6.65 -25.29
CA GLY A 101 6.91 5.20 -25.41
C GLY A 101 5.74 4.69 -26.24
N LYS A 102 4.87 5.56 -26.82
CA LYS A 102 3.71 5.13 -27.64
C LYS A 102 4.06 4.26 -28.87
N LYS A 103 5.33 4.20 -29.26
CA LYS A 103 5.85 3.31 -30.33
C LYS A 103 6.54 2.05 -29.82
N ARG A 104 6.65 1.86 -28.50
CA ARG A 104 7.35 0.73 -27.87
C ARG A 104 6.36 -0.29 -27.33
N PRO A 105 6.72 -1.59 -27.33
CA PRO A 105 5.93 -2.59 -26.64
C PRO A 105 5.84 -2.27 -25.14
N VAL A 106 4.65 -2.43 -24.54
CA VAL A 106 4.35 -2.08 -23.13
C VAL A 106 5.24 -2.83 -22.12
N TYR A 107 5.89 -3.92 -22.53
CA TYR A 107 6.78 -4.72 -21.67
C TYR A 107 8.22 -4.17 -21.57
N GLU A 108 8.62 -3.18 -22.39
CA GLU A 108 9.96 -2.59 -22.34
C GLU A 108 10.03 -1.44 -21.35
N CYS A 109 10.63 -1.68 -20.19
CA CYS A 109 10.91 -0.67 -19.17
C CYS A 109 12.25 0.02 -19.49
N THR A 110 12.24 1.36 -19.56
CA THR A 110 13.47 2.14 -19.70
C THR A 110 14.15 2.38 -18.35
N ASP A 111 15.47 2.61 -18.35
CA ASP A 111 16.20 2.95 -17.13
C ASP A 111 15.64 4.23 -16.47
N VAL A 112 15.19 5.20 -17.27
CA VAL A 112 14.57 6.44 -16.79
C VAL A 112 13.25 6.14 -16.06
N GLN A 113 12.40 5.28 -16.62
CA GLN A 113 11.15 4.83 -15.97
C GLN A 113 11.44 4.04 -14.70
N ALA A 114 12.43 3.14 -14.73
CA ALA A 114 12.82 2.35 -13.58
C ALA A 114 13.30 3.23 -12.42
N GLU A 115 14.16 4.21 -12.68
CA GLU A 115 14.63 5.15 -11.66
C GLU A 115 13.51 6.08 -11.16
N ALA A 116 12.65 6.58 -12.05
CA ALA A 116 11.50 7.37 -11.64
C ALA A 116 10.52 6.57 -10.77
N ALA A 117 10.28 5.29 -11.10
CA ALA A 117 9.44 4.39 -10.31
C ALA A 117 10.07 4.07 -8.95
N LYS A 118 11.39 3.82 -8.89
CA LYS A 118 12.11 3.64 -7.62
C LYS A 118 11.97 4.87 -6.72
N GLY A 119 12.15 6.07 -7.27
CA GLY A 119 11.98 7.32 -6.52
C GLY A 119 10.54 7.51 -6.04
N PHE A 120 9.55 7.27 -6.90
CA PHE A 120 8.13 7.32 -6.56
C PHE A 120 7.78 6.36 -5.40
N LEU A 121 8.25 5.11 -5.48
CA LEU A 121 8.07 4.10 -4.44
C LEU A 121 8.81 4.45 -3.15
N GLY A 122 9.99 5.07 -3.26
CA GLY A 122 10.75 5.58 -2.12
C GLY A 122 9.97 6.63 -1.33
N VAL A 123 9.40 7.63 -2.01
CA VAL A 123 8.55 8.65 -1.39
C VAL A 123 7.32 8.03 -0.70
N LEU A 124 6.61 7.13 -1.39
CA LEU A 124 5.46 6.44 -0.82
C LEU A 124 5.83 5.64 0.43
N ARG A 125 6.98 4.96 0.39
CA ARG A 125 7.45 4.19 1.52
C ARG A 125 7.79 5.07 2.71
N SER A 126 8.56 6.15 2.51
CA SER A 126 8.88 7.09 3.58
C SER A 126 7.63 7.72 4.19
N TYR A 127 6.63 8.02 3.36
CA TYR A 127 5.33 8.49 3.82
C TYR A 127 4.62 7.45 4.71
N LEU A 128 4.54 6.18 4.28
CA LEU A 128 3.95 5.12 5.09
C LEU A 128 4.73 4.85 6.39
N ASP A 129 6.06 4.88 6.33
CA ASP A 129 6.94 4.79 7.51
C ASP A 129 6.66 5.94 8.48
N SER A 130 6.42 7.16 7.99
CA SER A 130 6.07 8.31 8.83
C SER A 130 4.75 8.11 9.58
N LEU A 131 3.75 7.50 8.93
CA LEU A 131 2.47 7.17 9.57
C LEU A 131 2.62 6.08 10.65
N CYS A 132 3.66 5.25 10.57
CA CYS A 132 3.90 4.17 11.54
C CYS A 132 4.95 4.55 12.59
N SER A 133 5.53 5.75 12.52
CA SER A 133 6.70 6.15 13.32
C SER A 133 6.46 6.14 14.84
N ASN A 134 5.23 6.38 15.28
CA ASN A 134 4.87 6.47 16.69
C ASN A 134 4.29 5.17 17.28
N ILE A 135 4.26 4.05 16.54
CA ILE A 135 3.73 2.75 17.02
C ILE A 135 4.30 2.36 18.40
N ARG A 136 5.60 2.58 18.63
CA ARG A 136 6.27 2.27 19.91
C ARG A 136 5.63 2.97 21.11
N SER A 137 5.21 4.23 20.94
CA SER A 137 4.61 5.04 22.01
C SER A 137 3.21 4.59 22.42
N HIS A 138 2.56 3.79 21.56
CA HIS A 138 1.21 3.25 21.78
C HIS A 138 1.24 1.74 22.03
N THR A 139 2.40 1.18 22.35
CA THR A 139 2.58 -0.25 22.61
C THR A 139 2.79 -0.48 24.10
N ILE A 140 2.05 -1.45 24.67
CA ILE A 140 2.32 -1.98 26.01
C ILE A 140 3.17 -3.25 25.86
N THR A 141 4.31 -3.31 26.54
CA THR A 141 5.13 -4.52 26.64
C THR A 141 4.95 -5.14 28.02
N ASN A 142 4.35 -6.33 28.07
CA ASN A 142 4.28 -7.12 29.29
C ASN A 142 5.52 -8.02 29.36
N VAL A 143 6.25 -7.90 30.46
CA VAL A 143 7.43 -8.72 30.77
C VAL A 143 6.98 -9.81 31.73
N GLN A 144 6.72 -11.01 31.21
CA GLN A 144 6.36 -12.16 32.04
C GLN A 144 7.60 -12.74 32.72
N SER A 145 7.41 -13.47 33.82
CA SER A 145 8.49 -14.10 34.60
C SER A 145 9.25 -15.21 33.89
N ASN A 146 8.80 -15.61 32.69
CA ASN A 146 9.38 -16.71 31.90
C ASN A 146 10.21 -16.22 30.70
N ASP A 147 10.68 -14.96 30.70
CA ASP A 147 11.38 -14.30 29.58
C ASP A 147 10.54 -14.09 28.29
N ASP A 148 9.28 -14.50 28.28
CA ASP A 148 8.35 -14.19 27.19
C ASP A 148 7.86 -12.73 27.29
N LYS A 149 8.44 -11.87 26.44
CA LYS A 149 7.97 -10.50 26.24
C LYS A 149 6.82 -10.50 25.25
N VAL A 150 5.65 -10.01 25.66
CA VAL A 150 4.49 -9.82 24.77
C VAL A 150 4.26 -8.33 24.61
N SER A 151 4.39 -7.84 23.37
CA SER A 151 4.10 -6.44 23.01
C SER A 151 2.74 -6.35 22.31
N LEU A 152 1.88 -5.44 22.77
CA LEU A 152 0.53 -5.24 22.25
C LEU A 152 0.31 -3.78 21.87
N LEU A 153 -0.07 -3.52 20.62
CA LEU A 153 -0.41 -2.18 20.12
C LEU A 153 -1.83 -1.79 20.56
N LEU A 154 -1.96 -0.65 21.24
CA LEU A 154 -3.24 -0.02 21.54
C LEU A 154 -3.75 0.76 20.33
N LYS A 155 -4.55 0.11 19.47
CA LYS A 155 -5.02 0.70 18.21
C LYS A 155 -5.76 2.03 18.39
N GLU A 156 -6.67 2.14 19.36
CA GLU A 156 -7.42 3.39 19.60
C GLU A 156 -6.49 4.53 20.04
N SER A 157 -5.55 4.25 20.94
CA SER A 157 -4.54 5.26 21.35
C SER A 157 -3.69 5.73 20.17
N PHE A 158 -3.29 4.80 19.29
CA PHE A 158 -2.56 5.13 18.07
C PHE A 158 -3.40 5.96 17.09
N ILE A 159 -4.68 5.63 16.88
CA ILE A 159 -5.59 6.44 16.04
C ILE A 159 -5.78 7.84 16.62
N GLU A 160 -5.97 7.95 17.94
CA GLU A 160 -6.23 9.22 18.61
C GLU A 160 -5.03 10.19 18.58
N SER A 161 -3.82 9.67 18.36
CA SER A 161 -2.61 10.48 18.14
C SER A 161 -2.69 11.37 16.89
N TYR A 162 -3.57 11.05 15.93
CA TYR A 162 -3.75 11.81 14.70
C TYR A 162 -4.81 12.92 14.85
N PRO A 163 -4.67 14.02 14.09
CA PRO A 163 -5.71 15.07 14.01
C PRO A 163 -7.07 14.48 13.62
N SER A 164 -8.16 15.01 14.17
CA SER A 164 -9.52 14.48 13.98
C SER A 164 -9.94 14.30 12.51
N ARG A 165 -9.43 15.15 11.62
CA ARG A 165 -9.66 15.06 10.16
C ARG A 165 -9.06 13.80 9.53
N ASP A 166 -7.95 13.32 10.07
CA ASP A 166 -7.16 12.22 9.50
C ASP A 166 -7.54 10.86 10.13
N ARG A 167 -8.21 10.88 11.29
CA ARG A 167 -8.71 9.68 12.00
C ARG A 167 -9.60 8.75 11.16
N PRO A 168 -10.52 9.23 10.29
CA PRO A 168 -11.31 8.34 9.44
C PRO A 168 -10.45 7.47 8.53
N PHE A 169 -9.37 8.01 7.98
CA PHE A 169 -8.40 7.23 7.22
C PHE A 169 -7.65 6.26 8.12
N MET A 170 -7.15 6.74 9.27
CA MET A 170 -6.38 5.89 10.19
C MET A 170 -7.18 4.69 10.70
N LYS A 171 -8.48 4.86 10.97
CA LYS A 171 -9.39 3.76 11.34
C LYS A 171 -9.43 2.66 10.29
N LEU A 172 -9.59 3.03 9.02
CA LEU A 172 -9.54 2.05 7.93
C LEU A 172 -8.15 1.44 7.76
N PHE A 173 -7.11 2.26 7.91
CA PHE A 173 -5.72 1.85 7.72
C PHE A 173 -5.28 0.79 8.74
N VAL A 174 -5.59 0.96 10.03
CA VAL A 174 -5.17 0.02 11.08
C VAL A 174 -5.90 -1.33 11.01
N ASP A 175 -7.01 -1.38 10.30
CA ASP A 175 -7.77 -2.61 10.03
C ASP A 175 -7.32 -3.31 8.75
N THR A 176 -6.39 -2.72 8.00
CA THR A 176 -5.82 -3.40 6.83
C THR A 176 -4.91 -4.55 7.22
N GLN A 177 -4.94 -5.61 6.41
CA GLN A 177 -3.99 -6.72 6.53
C GLN A 177 -2.54 -6.25 6.40
N LEU A 178 -2.29 -5.22 5.59
CA LEU A 178 -0.96 -4.63 5.42
C LEU A 178 -0.43 -4.07 6.75
N PHE A 179 -1.25 -3.28 7.43
CA PHE A 179 -0.89 -2.69 8.72
C PHE A 179 -0.67 -3.76 9.79
N SER A 180 -1.53 -4.78 9.85
CA SER A 180 -1.37 -5.91 10.78
C SER A 180 -0.01 -6.60 10.59
N VAL A 181 0.35 -6.96 9.34
CA VAL A 181 1.63 -7.63 9.06
C VAL A 181 2.82 -6.74 9.40
N HIS A 182 2.75 -5.44 9.09
CA HIS A 182 3.81 -4.49 9.42
C HIS A 182 3.97 -4.33 10.92
N THR A 183 2.86 -4.20 11.65
CA THR A 183 2.86 -4.04 13.11
C THR A 183 3.43 -5.27 13.79
N ASP A 184 3.02 -6.48 13.41
CA ASP A 184 3.56 -7.73 13.98
C ASP A 184 5.09 -7.81 13.79
N PHE A 185 5.58 -7.39 12.62
CA PHE A 185 7.00 -7.31 12.34
C PHE A 185 7.71 -6.31 13.26
N VAL A 186 7.17 -5.09 13.41
CA VAL A 186 7.73 -4.05 14.30
C VAL A 186 7.72 -4.51 15.76
N LEU A 187 6.61 -5.07 16.24
CA LEU A 187 6.47 -5.55 17.61
C LEU A 187 7.45 -6.69 17.93
N SER A 188 7.80 -7.53 16.94
CA SER A 188 8.81 -8.58 17.12
C SER A 188 10.21 -8.05 17.47
N PHE A 189 10.51 -6.78 17.16
CA PHE A 189 11.75 -6.14 17.59
C PHE A 189 11.68 -5.72 19.05
N PHE A 190 10.53 -5.19 19.50
CA PHE A 190 10.35 -4.78 20.89
C PHE A 190 10.38 -5.96 21.87
N GLN A 191 10.05 -7.17 21.39
CA GLN A 191 10.17 -8.39 22.19
C GLN A 191 11.63 -8.87 22.33
N LYS A 192 12.53 -8.42 21.46
CA LYS A 192 13.95 -8.80 21.46
C LYS A 192 14.85 -7.81 22.19
N GLU A 193 14.37 -6.58 22.39
CA GLU A 193 14.97 -5.58 23.31
C GLU A 193 14.59 -5.94 24.74
#